data_AF-A0A820A9X0-F1
#
_entry.id   AF-A0A820A9X0-F1
#
_cell.length_a   1.000
_cell.length_b   1.000
_cell.length_c   1.000
_cell.angle_alpha   90.00
_cell.angle_beta   90.00
_cell.angle_gamma   90.00
#
_symmetry.space_group_name_H-M   'P 1'
#
loop_
_entity.id
_entity.type
_entity.pdbx_description
1 polymer ?
#
loop_
_entity_poly.entity_id
_entity_poly.type
_entity_poly.pdbx_seq_one_letter_code
_entity_poly.pdbx_strand_id
1 'polypeptide(L)'
;QRCDQAMISEALLEIEDDDRKSLKDLAEYCREQDDILEDQIKQVENEYRNHTPIWWYTAETFIYPMLNRGLRFMDINIILKMGFFIRHLHQHITDLHREQQSSKAAMPSKFQVFRGQGLSMEAFEKMKKTKGGLMSFNNFLSTSRNRDISFETFARPATFNANTVGILFVMNIDTAICTASSTPFVNVKNVGFYDDQEEEILFSTHTIFRIERIEHIEDKHTDRLWQVNLTLAGNQDDDFNKLTAHLRKEHSGATGWARLGHIFIKLGEPAKAEQLYKTLLETASSDKQKSDYNHYLGWLYIDMGEYAKAIIFHEKSLKIKENTTPQNLLDLAASYSEIGAVYYNMGEYSKALSSYERSLEIRKIVRPPNHPDLAASYNNIGLVYDKIGEYSKALSSYERSLEIKKIALPPNHPDVASSYNNIGLVYDNMGKYSKALSSYERALEIWKIALPPNHPHLAFSYTGIALVYNNMGQYSKALSSSERSLEIRKTALPPNHPSLGTSYTNIGLVYDNMGEYSKALSSYERSLEIRKIALPPNHPDFAQSYNNIGMVYYNMGEYTKALSFLQKGLEIRQKSLPPNHPHIAQSQRNIQNVKKKM
;
A
#
# COMPACT_ATOMS: atom_id res chain seq x y z
N GLN A 1 -5.84 5.03 -6.77
CA GLN A 1 -6.78 5.73 -5.86
C GLN A 1 -8.20 5.15 -5.88
N ARG A 2 -9.04 5.28 -6.93
CA ARG A 2 -10.42 4.72 -6.86
C ARG A 2 -10.49 3.19 -6.87
N CYS A 3 -9.52 2.52 -7.49
CA CYS A 3 -9.47 1.06 -7.53
C CYS A 3 -8.92 0.42 -6.25
N ASP A 4 -8.12 1.12 -5.44
CA ASP A 4 -7.56 0.54 -4.20
C ASP A 4 -8.62 0.49 -3.08
N GLN A 5 -9.62 1.37 -3.14
CA GLN A 5 -10.83 1.26 -2.31
C GLN A 5 -11.58 -0.05 -2.59
N ALA A 6 -11.46 -0.60 -3.80
CA ALA A 6 -12.02 -1.90 -4.14
C ALA A 6 -11.24 -3.09 -3.51
N MET A 7 -10.21 -2.84 -2.69
CA MET A 7 -9.57 -3.91 -1.90
C MET A 7 -10.05 -3.92 -0.45
N ILE A 8 -10.73 -2.86 0.01
CA ILE A 8 -11.22 -2.73 1.39
C ILE A 8 -12.18 -3.86 1.72
N SER A 9 -13.24 -4.03 0.90
CA SER A 9 -14.22 -5.09 1.20
C SER A 9 -13.62 -6.48 1.01
N GLU A 10 -12.61 -6.67 0.16
CA GLU A 10 -11.92 -7.97 0.04
C GLU A 10 -11.16 -8.30 1.33
N ALA A 11 -10.43 -7.32 1.88
CA ALA A 11 -9.76 -7.48 3.16
C ALA A 11 -10.75 -7.76 4.31
N LEU A 12 -11.95 -7.17 4.28
CA LEU A 12 -12.99 -7.43 5.28
C LEU A 12 -13.57 -8.85 5.18
N LEU A 13 -13.57 -9.49 4.02
CA LEU A 13 -14.05 -10.88 3.86
C LEU A 13 -13.14 -11.90 4.55
N GLU A 14 -11.86 -11.57 4.75
CA GLU A 14 -10.88 -12.42 5.44
C GLU A 14 -11.00 -12.35 6.96
N ILE A 15 -11.86 -11.48 7.50
CA ILE A 15 -11.96 -11.22 8.93
C ILE A 15 -13.01 -12.15 9.53
N GLU A 16 -12.56 -12.98 10.46
CA GLU A 16 -13.42 -13.85 11.25
C GLU A 16 -13.73 -13.21 12.60
N ASP A 17 -14.96 -12.73 12.75
CA ASP A 17 -15.49 -12.21 14.01
C ASP A 17 -16.62 -13.11 14.54
N ASP A 18 -16.83 -13.07 15.86
CA ASP A 18 -18.01 -13.68 16.50
C ASP A 18 -19.23 -12.80 16.21
N ASP A 19 -20.15 -13.30 15.38
CA ASP A 19 -21.34 -12.57 14.96
C ASP A 19 -22.24 -12.14 16.13
N ARG A 20 -22.30 -12.90 17.23
CA ARG A 20 -23.13 -12.51 18.39
C ARG A 20 -22.53 -11.32 19.09
N LYS A 21 -21.22 -11.36 19.30
CA LYS A 21 -20.49 -10.24 19.88
C LYS A 21 -20.57 -9.02 18.96
N SER A 22 -20.37 -9.21 17.66
CA SER A 22 -20.39 -8.14 16.66
C SER A 22 -21.76 -7.44 16.57
N LEU A 23 -22.85 -8.21 16.62
CA LEU A 23 -24.21 -7.64 16.63
C LEU A 23 -24.47 -6.81 17.90
N LYS A 24 -24.02 -7.30 19.06
CA LYS A 24 -24.13 -6.58 20.32
C LYS A 24 -23.29 -5.29 20.30
N ASP A 25 -22.05 -5.38 19.84
CA ASP A 25 -21.13 -4.25 19.71
C ASP A 25 -21.66 -3.19 18.72
N LEU A 26 -22.35 -3.62 17.65
CA LEU A 26 -23.03 -2.73 16.71
C LEU A 26 -24.20 -2.01 17.40
N ALA A 27 -25.02 -2.74 18.15
CA ALA A 27 -26.18 -2.16 18.81
C ALA A 27 -25.78 -1.15 19.91
N GLU A 28 -24.77 -1.47 20.72
CA GLU A 28 -24.19 -0.52 21.69
C GLU A 28 -23.67 0.74 20.99
N TYR A 29 -22.93 0.59 19.89
CA TYR A 29 -22.48 1.73 19.10
C TYR A 29 -23.64 2.58 18.53
N CYS A 30 -24.72 1.94 18.07
CA CYS A 30 -25.89 2.64 17.55
C CYS A 30 -26.64 3.43 18.64
N ARG A 31 -26.66 2.94 19.89
CA ARG A 31 -27.27 3.65 21.03
C ARG A 31 -26.54 4.93 21.40
N GLU A 32 -25.25 5.01 21.08
CA GLU A 32 -24.43 6.20 21.26
C GLU A 32 -24.64 7.24 20.11
N GLN A 33 -25.40 6.91 19.07
CA GLN A 33 -25.70 7.83 17.98
C GLN A 33 -27.06 8.50 18.17
N ASP A 34 -27.10 9.83 18.06
CA ASP A 34 -28.33 10.61 18.23
C ASP A 34 -29.35 10.40 17.09
N ASP A 35 -28.94 9.82 15.96
CA ASP A 35 -29.73 9.68 14.73
C ASP A 35 -30.44 8.33 14.57
N ILE A 36 -30.32 7.41 15.53
CA ILE A 36 -30.89 6.05 15.46
C ILE A 36 -31.85 5.80 16.62
N LEU A 37 -33.09 5.42 16.30
CA LEU A 37 -34.13 5.17 17.29
C LEU A 37 -33.90 3.83 18.01
N GLU A 38 -34.06 3.80 19.33
CA GLU A 38 -33.89 2.57 20.15
C GLU A 38 -34.78 1.41 19.67
N ASP A 39 -35.98 1.69 19.16
CA ASP A 39 -36.88 0.67 18.63
C ASP A 39 -36.31 0.00 17.35
N GLN A 40 -35.63 0.77 16.49
CA GLN A 40 -34.94 0.21 15.32
C GLN A 40 -33.73 -0.65 15.74
N ILE A 41 -33.02 -0.25 16.80
CA ILE A 41 -31.89 -1.01 17.36
C ILE A 41 -32.39 -2.35 17.90
N LYS A 42 -33.44 -2.34 18.72
CA LYS A 42 -34.05 -3.56 19.28
C LYS A 42 -34.60 -4.49 18.20
N GLN A 43 -35.18 -3.93 17.14
CA GLN A 43 -35.64 -4.72 16.00
C GLN A 43 -34.47 -5.50 15.40
N VAL A 44 -33.36 -4.82 15.07
CA VAL A 44 -32.17 -5.47 14.54
C VAL A 44 -31.61 -6.50 15.53
N GLU A 45 -31.41 -6.17 16.80
CA GLU A 45 -30.88 -7.11 17.80
C GLU A 45 -31.69 -8.41 17.93
N ASN A 46 -33.02 -8.31 17.92
CA ASN A 46 -33.90 -9.45 18.14
C ASN A 46 -34.17 -10.26 16.87
N GLU A 47 -34.24 -9.60 15.72
CA GLU A 47 -34.71 -10.21 14.48
C GLU A 47 -33.58 -10.46 13.47
N TYR A 48 -32.34 -10.01 13.72
CA TYR A 48 -31.26 -10.08 12.73
C TYR A 48 -31.11 -11.46 12.08
N ARG A 49 -31.20 -12.52 12.91
CA ARG A 49 -31.04 -13.92 12.48
C ARG A 49 -32.27 -14.52 11.80
N ASN A 50 -33.42 -13.86 11.89
CA ASN A 50 -34.68 -14.32 11.28
C ASN A 50 -34.77 -13.94 9.81
N HIS A 51 -33.97 -12.97 9.37
CA HIS A 51 -33.97 -12.45 8.01
C HIS A 51 -32.59 -12.59 7.36
N THR A 52 -32.57 -12.58 6.03
CA THR A 52 -31.32 -12.67 5.27
C THR A 52 -30.60 -11.31 5.24
N PRO A 53 -29.28 -11.29 4.96
CA PRO A 53 -28.54 -10.02 4.82
C PRO A 53 -29.09 -9.09 3.75
N ILE A 54 -29.61 -9.61 2.63
CA ILE A 54 -30.20 -8.79 1.55
C ILE A 54 -31.48 -8.14 2.05
N TRP A 55 -32.33 -8.89 2.77
CA TRP A 55 -33.53 -8.34 3.39
C TRP A 55 -33.19 -7.13 4.26
N TRP A 56 -32.21 -7.24 5.16
CA TRP A 56 -31.75 -6.13 6.00
C TRP A 56 -31.15 -4.96 5.21
N TYR A 57 -30.44 -5.25 4.11
CA TYR A 57 -29.88 -4.22 3.24
C TYR A 57 -30.97 -3.40 2.53
N THR A 58 -32.09 -4.04 2.18
CA THR A 58 -33.23 -3.39 1.48
C THR A 58 -34.32 -2.85 2.43
N ALA A 59 -34.32 -3.26 3.69
CA ALA A 59 -35.32 -2.85 4.68
C ALA A 59 -35.14 -1.39 5.10
N GLU A 60 -36.24 -0.72 5.47
CA GLU A 60 -36.26 0.64 6.00
C GLU A 60 -35.69 0.72 7.43
N THR A 61 -34.38 0.45 7.55
CA THR A 61 -33.64 0.41 8.81
C THR A 61 -32.38 1.26 8.73
N PHE A 62 -31.66 1.42 9.85
CA PHE A 62 -30.39 2.16 9.86
C PHE A 62 -29.24 1.40 9.16
N ILE A 63 -29.41 0.11 8.82
CA ILE A 63 -28.33 -0.74 8.28
C ILE A 63 -27.83 -0.18 6.94
N TYR A 64 -28.71 0.08 5.98
CA TYR A 64 -28.33 0.63 4.68
C TYR A 64 -27.62 2.01 4.76
N PRO A 65 -28.20 3.03 5.43
CA PRO A 65 -27.56 4.35 5.49
C PRO A 65 -26.24 4.31 6.26
N MET A 66 -26.17 3.53 7.37
CA MET A 66 -24.92 3.39 8.12
C MET A 66 -23.84 2.69 7.30
N LEU A 67 -24.16 1.58 6.63
CA LEU A 67 -23.22 0.86 5.77
C LEU A 67 -22.66 1.76 4.66
N ASN A 68 -23.55 2.50 3.98
CA ASN A 68 -23.14 3.40 2.92
C ASN A 68 -22.27 4.55 3.45
N ARG A 69 -22.58 5.10 4.62
CA ARG A 69 -21.72 6.10 5.29
C ARG A 69 -20.34 5.51 5.58
N GLY A 70 -20.30 4.31 6.17
CA GLY A 70 -19.08 3.58 6.50
C GLY A 70 -18.16 3.37 5.30
N LEU A 71 -18.66 2.74 4.24
CA LEU A 71 -17.85 2.43 3.06
C LEU A 71 -17.50 3.67 2.22
N ARG A 72 -18.42 4.63 2.09
CA ARG A 72 -18.20 5.84 1.27
C ARG A 72 -17.16 6.79 1.89
N PHE A 73 -17.22 6.99 3.20
CA PHE A 73 -16.31 7.89 3.91
C PHE A 73 -15.10 7.17 4.51
N MET A 74 -15.09 5.83 4.42
CA MET A 74 -14.11 4.97 5.08
C MET A 74 -14.06 5.25 6.58
N ASP A 75 -15.25 5.30 7.20
CA ASP A 75 -15.39 5.51 8.64
C ASP A 75 -14.99 4.24 9.38
N ILE A 76 -13.88 4.32 10.12
CA ILE A 76 -13.28 3.17 10.79
C ILE A 76 -14.19 2.58 11.86
N ASN A 77 -14.92 3.41 12.61
CA ASN A 77 -15.79 2.91 13.68
C ASN A 77 -16.94 2.10 13.07
N ILE A 78 -17.55 2.63 12.00
CA ILE A 78 -18.60 1.92 11.29
C ILE A 78 -18.07 0.65 10.63
N ILE A 79 -16.90 0.70 9.98
CA ILE A 79 -16.30 -0.49 9.34
C ILE A 79 -16.03 -1.59 10.38
N LEU A 80 -15.51 -1.23 11.56
CA LEU A 80 -15.28 -2.18 12.65
C LEU A 80 -16.59 -2.80 13.15
N LYS A 81 -17.65 -2.01 13.30
CA LYS A 81 -18.94 -2.51 13.80
C LYS A 81 -19.77 -3.25 12.75
N MET A 82 -19.63 -2.92 11.47
CA MET A 82 -20.42 -3.50 10.37
C MET A 82 -19.65 -4.52 9.52
N GLY A 83 -18.39 -4.81 9.84
CA GLY A 83 -17.56 -5.76 9.08
C GLY A 83 -18.23 -7.12 8.87
N PHE A 84 -18.84 -7.66 9.92
CA PHE A 84 -19.59 -8.93 9.86
C PHE A 84 -20.76 -8.86 8.87
N PHE A 85 -21.52 -7.76 8.86
CA PHE A 85 -22.66 -7.57 7.95
C PHE A 85 -22.19 -7.46 6.49
N ILE A 86 -21.10 -6.74 6.22
CA ILE A 86 -20.49 -6.65 4.88
C ILE A 86 -20.14 -8.04 4.35
N ARG A 87 -19.54 -8.88 5.22
CA ARG A 87 -19.20 -10.25 4.88
C ARG A 87 -20.44 -11.09 4.59
N HIS A 88 -21.45 -11.04 5.47
CA HIS A 88 -22.67 -11.82 5.29
C HIS A 88 -23.42 -11.41 4.02
N LEU A 89 -23.50 -10.11 3.74
CA LEU A 89 -24.14 -9.59 2.54
C LEU A 89 -23.41 -10.05 1.27
N HIS A 90 -22.08 -9.97 1.25
CA HIS A 90 -21.28 -10.46 0.13
C HIS A 90 -21.44 -11.97 -0.10
N GLN A 91 -21.37 -12.77 0.97
CA GLN A 91 -21.55 -14.23 0.91
C GLN A 91 -22.94 -14.58 0.39
N HIS A 92 -23.98 -13.97 0.96
CA HIS A 92 -25.36 -14.20 0.55
C HIS A 92 -25.62 -13.84 -0.92
N ILE A 93 -25.09 -12.70 -1.41
CA ILE A 93 -25.14 -12.34 -2.84
C ILE A 93 -24.44 -13.40 -3.69
N THR A 94 -23.27 -13.90 -3.25
CA THR A 94 -22.46 -14.87 -3.99
C THR A 94 -23.13 -16.25 -4.07
N ASP A 95 -23.75 -16.69 -2.98
CA ASP A 95 -24.51 -17.94 -2.93
C ASP A 95 -25.74 -17.87 -3.85
N LEU A 96 -26.56 -16.82 -3.70
CA LEU A 96 -27.74 -16.64 -4.53
C LEU A 96 -27.41 -16.41 -6.02
N HIS A 97 -26.29 -15.76 -6.32
CA HIS A 97 -25.82 -15.62 -7.70
C HIS A 97 -25.62 -17.00 -8.36
N ARG A 98 -24.96 -17.93 -7.66
CA ARG A 98 -24.75 -19.31 -8.15
C ARG A 98 -26.07 -20.07 -8.29
N GLU A 99 -26.99 -19.90 -7.35
CA GLU A 99 -28.32 -20.52 -7.41
C GLU A 99 -29.15 -20.00 -8.59
N GLN A 100 -29.23 -18.68 -8.77
CA GLN A 100 -29.99 -18.06 -9.86
C GLN A 100 -29.41 -18.43 -11.24
N GLN A 101 -28.09 -18.53 -11.38
CA GLN A 101 -27.45 -18.98 -12.62
C GLN A 101 -27.72 -20.44 -12.99
N SER A 102 -27.87 -21.33 -12.00
CA SER A 102 -28.08 -22.78 -12.21
C SER A 102 -29.55 -23.18 -12.35
N SER A 103 -30.48 -22.27 -12.03
CA SER A 103 -31.93 -22.53 -12.06
C SER A 103 -32.55 -22.40 -13.47
N LYS A 104 -33.71 -23.03 -13.69
CA LYS A 104 -34.54 -22.82 -14.90
C LYS A 104 -35.12 -21.40 -15.03
N ALA A 105 -35.04 -20.59 -13.97
CA ALA A 105 -35.42 -19.18 -13.93
C ALA A 105 -34.20 -18.25 -14.10
N ALA A 106 -33.12 -18.75 -14.72
CA ALA A 106 -31.90 -17.99 -14.97
C ALA A 106 -32.20 -16.67 -15.70
N MET A 107 -31.48 -15.63 -15.30
CA MET A 107 -31.56 -14.33 -15.97
C MET A 107 -31.25 -14.46 -17.46
N PRO A 108 -31.81 -13.56 -18.30
CA PRO A 108 -31.42 -13.48 -19.70
C PRO A 108 -29.90 -13.40 -19.85
N SER A 109 -29.37 -14.01 -20.90
CA SER A 109 -27.93 -13.99 -21.19
C SER A 109 -27.38 -12.57 -21.29
N LYS A 110 -28.21 -11.62 -21.73
CA LYS A 110 -27.91 -10.20 -21.77
C LYS A 110 -29.10 -9.39 -21.27
N PHE A 111 -28.86 -8.43 -20.39
CA PHE A 111 -29.89 -7.52 -19.91
C PHE A 111 -29.29 -6.15 -19.54
N GLN A 112 -30.17 -5.18 -19.33
CA GLN A 112 -29.79 -3.84 -18.89
C GLN A 112 -30.30 -3.56 -17.48
N VAL A 113 -29.50 -2.82 -16.73
CA VAL A 113 -29.87 -2.21 -15.46
C VAL A 113 -29.49 -0.75 -15.45
N PHE A 114 -30.18 0.01 -14.63
CA PHE A 114 -30.12 1.47 -14.60
C PHE A 114 -29.79 1.94 -13.18
N ARG A 115 -29.05 3.05 -13.10
CA ARG A 115 -28.81 3.75 -11.85
C ARG A 115 -28.71 5.25 -12.11
N GLY A 116 -29.51 6.03 -11.40
CA GLY A 116 -29.37 7.48 -11.38
C GLY A 116 -28.55 7.96 -10.18
N GLN A 117 -27.72 8.97 -10.36
CA GLN A 117 -27.08 9.68 -9.26
C GLN A 117 -26.53 11.05 -9.68
N GLY A 118 -26.28 11.92 -8.70
CA GLY A 118 -25.52 13.15 -8.89
C GLY A 118 -24.02 12.92 -8.81
N LEU A 119 -23.27 13.60 -9.67
CA LEU A 119 -21.81 13.72 -9.58
C LEU A 119 -21.41 15.20 -9.45
N SER A 120 -20.34 15.50 -8.72
CA SER A 120 -19.74 16.84 -8.79
C SER A 120 -19.20 17.11 -10.19
N MET A 121 -19.16 18.39 -10.59
CA MET A 121 -18.61 18.78 -11.88
C MET A 121 -17.19 18.26 -12.10
N GLU A 122 -16.34 18.33 -11.07
CA GLU A 122 -14.97 17.81 -11.13
C GLU A 122 -14.94 16.29 -11.38
N ALA A 123 -15.75 15.52 -10.66
CA ALA A 123 -15.83 14.08 -10.82
C ALA A 123 -16.34 13.69 -12.22
N PHE A 124 -17.27 14.47 -12.75
CA PHE A 124 -17.82 14.27 -14.09
C PHE A 124 -16.81 14.59 -15.19
N GLU A 125 -16.08 15.72 -15.10
CA GLU A 125 -15.04 16.06 -16.06
C GLU A 125 -13.87 15.07 -16.05
N LYS A 126 -13.54 14.53 -14.87
CA LYS A 126 -12.60 13.41 -14.76
C LYS A 126 -13.12 12.16 -15.48
N MET A 127 -14.40 11.83 -15.33
CA MET A 127 -15.02 10.68 -15.99
C MET A 127 -15.03 10.82 -17.52
N LYS A 128 -15.30 12.02 -18.06
CA LYS A 128 -15.20 12.30 -19.50
C LYS A 128 -13.81 12.01 -20.06
N LYS A 129 -12.77 12.41 -19.33
CA LYS A 129 -11.37 12.16 -19.72
C LYS A 129 -10.97 10.69 -19.70
N THR A 130 -11.72 9.85 -18.97
CA THR A 130 -11.49 8.40 -18.85
C THR A 130 -12.43 7.57 -19.73
N LYS A 131 -13.05 8.15 -20.77
CA LYS A 131 -13.86 7.39 -21.73
C LYS A 131 -13.04 6.25 -22.34
N GLY A 132 -13.64 5.06 -22.44
CA GLY A 132 -12.97 3.84 -22.84
C GLY A 132 -12.21 3.14 -21.71
N GLY A 133 -12.04 3.78 -20.54
CA GLY A 133 -11.41 3.21 -19.36
C GLY A 133 -12.38 2.46 -18.44
N LEU A 134 -11.84 1.95 -17.33
CA LEU A 134 -12.58 1.23 -16.29
C LEU A 134 -13.04 2.16 -15.17
N MET A 135 -14.21 1.87 -14.62
CA MET A 135 -14.84 2.54 -13.49
C MET A 135 -15.31 1.51 -12.46
N SER A 136 -14.96 1.69 -11.20
CA SER A 136 -15.44 0.87 -10.10
C SER A 136 -16.56 1.54 -9.32
N PHE A 137 -17.52 0.75 -8.86
CA PHE A 137 -18.43 1.10 -7.77
C PHE A 137 -17.94 0.39 -6.51
N ASN A 138 -17.54 1.18 -5.51
CA ASN A 138 -16.80 0.69 -4.33
C ASN A 138 -17.70 0.22 -3.19
N ASN A 139 -19.03 0.34 -3.35
CA ASN A 139 -20.04 -0.15 -2.42
C ASN A 139 -20.86 -1.25 -3.11
N PHE A 140 -21.70 -1.94 -2.33
CA PHE A 140 -22.81 -2.72 -2.88
C PHE A 140 -23.64 -1.83 -3.81
N LEU A 141 -23.77 -2.27 -5.06
CA LEU A 141 -24.33 -1.45 -6.13
C LEU A 141 -25.76 -1.92 -6.39
N SER A 142 -26.70 -1.19 -5.80
CA SER A 142 -28.13 -1.30 -6.10
C SER A 142 -28.44 -0.64 -7.46
N THR A 143 -29.22 -1.34 -8.29
CA THR A 143 -29.63 -0.89 -9.63
C THR A 143 -31.06 -1.35 -9.93
N SER A 144 -31.78 -0.63 -10.78
CA SER A 144 -33.14 -0.99 -11.18
C SER A 144 -33.19 -1.55 -12.60
N ARG A 145 -34.10 -2.48 -12.88
CA ARG A 145 -34.45 -2.85 -14.27
C ARG A 145 -35.35 -1.81 -14.96
N ASN A 146 -35.92 -0.89 -14.19
CA ASN A 146 -36.74 0.19 -14.70
C ASN A 146 -35.90 1.47 -14.88
N ARG A 147 -35.77 1.89 -16.13
CA ARG A 147 -35.03 3.12 -16.50
C ARG A 147 -35.65 4.36 -15.88
N ASP A 148 -36.97 4.46 -15.87
CA ASP A 148 -37.67 5.68 -15.49
C ASP A 148 -37.54 5.96 -14.00
N ILE A 149 -37.54 4.91 -13.16
CA ILE A 149 -37.25 5.03 -11.72
C ILE A 149 -35.85 5.62 -11.51
N SER A 150 -34.85 5.08 -12.20
CA SER A 150 -33.47 5.58 -12.09
C SER A 150 -33.35 7.03 -12.59
N PHE A 151 -34.05 7.37 -13.66
CA PHE A 151 -33.98 8.68 -14.29
C PHE A 151 -34.73 9.75 -13.49
N GLU A 152 -36.03 9.57 -13.25
CA GLU A 152 -36.90 10.57 -12.62
C GLU A 152 -36.67 10.69 -11.11
N THR A 153 -36.34 9.61 -10.41
CA THR A 153 -36.18 9.64 -8.95
C THR A 153 -34.77 10.07 -8.51
N PHE A 154 -33.73 9.77 -9.31
CA PHE A 154 -32.35 9.96 -8.89
C PHE A 154 -31.50 10.83 -9.82
N ALA A 155 -31.48 10.57 -11.13
CA ALA A 155 -30.62 11.32 -12.06
C ALA A 155 -31.10 12.77 -12.24
N ARG A 156 -32.40 12.96 -12.51
CA ARG A 156 -33.01 14.27 -12.75
C ARG A 156 -33.02 15.17 -11.51
N PRO A 157 -33.46 14.70 -10.32
CA PRO A 157 -33.45 15.52 -9.11
C PRO A 157 -32.04 15.94 -8.68
N ALA A 158 -31.02 15.15 -9.01
CA ALA A 158 -29.63 15.53 -8.75
C ALA A 158 -29.20 16.82 -9.47
N THR A 159 -29.92 17.26 -10.50
CA THR A 159 -29.65 18.57 -11.13
C THR A 159 -30.18 19.74 -10.32
N PHE A 160 -31.06 19.55 -9.34
CA PHE A 160 -31.55 20.65 -8.51
C PHE A 160 -30.46 21.27 -7.64
N ASN A 161 -29.40 20.51 -7.32
CA ASN A 161 -28.18 21.05 -6.74
C ASN A 161 -27.30 21.63 -7.86
N ALA A 162 -26.97 22.93 -7.75
CA ALA A 162 -26.20 23.67 -8.76
C ALA A 162 -24.78 23.11 -8.98
N ASN A 163 -24.21 22.44 -7.98
CA ASN A 163 -22.83 21.94 -8.03
C ASN A 163 -22.71 20.51 -8.60
N THR A 164 -23.83 19.91 -8.97
CA THR A 164 -23.88 18.52 -9.45
C THR A 164 -24.40 18.41 -10.88
N VAL A 165 -24.02 17.32 -11.52
CA VAL A 165 -24.50 16.88 -12.83
C VAL A 165 -25.30 15.61 -12.60
N GLY A 166 -26.49 15.54 -13.18
CA GLY A 166 -27.36 14.37 -13.09
C GLY A 166 -26.91 13.31 -14.10
N ILE A 167 -26.61 12.12 -13.61
CA ILE A 167 -26.12 11.02 -14.43
C ILE A 167 -27.09 9.85 -14.39
N LEU A 168 -27.51 9.38 -15.56
CA LEU A 168 -28.14 8.08 -15.75
C LEU A 168 -27.10 7.08 -16.26
N PHE A 169 -26.71 6.15 -15.41
CA PHE A 169 -25.92 5.00 -15.84
C PHE A 169 -26.84 3.96 -16.48
N VAL A 170 -26.50 3.56 -17.70
CA VAL A 170 -27.12 2.45 -18.42
C VAL A 170 -26.08 1.34 -18.48
N MET A 171 -26.29 0.28 -17.70
CA MET A 171 -25.31 -0.79 -17.52
C MET A 171 -25.75 -2.04 -18.26
N ASN A 172 -24.93 -2.46 -19.23
CA ASN A 172 -25.14 -3.68 -20.00
C ASN A 172 -24.45 -4.85 -19.30
N ILE A 173 -25.24 -5.86 -18.96
CA ILE A 173 -24.78 -7.07 -18.27
C ILE A 173 -24.84 -8.22 -19.25
N ASP A 174 -23.71 -8.92 -19.41
CA ASP A 174 -23.61 -10.19 -20.13
C ASP A 174 -23.29 -11.27 -19.10
N THR A 175 -24.19 -12.23 -18.91
CA THR A 175 -24.02 -13.26 -17.89
C THR A 175 -23.00 -14.32 -18.30
N ALA A 176 -22.68 -14.45 -19.60
CA ALA A 176 -21.72 -15.43 -20.09
C ALA A 176 -20.27 -15.07 -19.70
N ILE A 177 -19.99 -13.78 -19.49
CA ILE A 177 -18.69 -13.31 -18.97
C ILE A 177 -18.62 -13.34 -17.44
N CYS A 178 -19.75 -13.62 -16.78
CA CYS A 178 -19.88 -13.67 -15.33
C CYS A 178 -19.64 -15.10 -14.81
N THR A 179 -18.39 -15.59 -14.85
CA THR A 179 -18.03 -16.87 -14.23
C THR A 179 -18.09 -16.77 -12.70
N ALA A 180 -18.15 -17.89 -11.97
CA ALA A 180 -18.19 -17.92 -10.50
C ALA A 180 -17.03 -17.18 -9.78
N SER A 181 -15.98 -16.79 -10.52
CA SER A 181 -14.83 -15.98 -10.08
C SER A 181 -14.93 -14.47 -10.38
N SER A 182 -16.04 -14.01 -10.98
CA SER A 182 -16.30 -12.62 -11.38
C SER A 182 -17.30 -11.94 -10.43
N THR A 183 -17.55 -10.63 -10.61
CA THR A 183 -18.40 -9.83 -9.72
C THR A 183 -19.81 -10.43 -9.55
N PRO A 184 -20.16 -10.95 -8.35
CA PRO A 184 -21.45 -11.58 -8.13
C PRO A 184 -22.56 -10.53 -8.02
N PHE A 185 -23.74 -10.86 -8.52
CA PHE A 185 -24.95 -10.05 -8.45
C PHE A 185 -26.21 -10.91 -8.37
N VAL A 186 -27.31 -10.35 -7.90
CA VAL A 186 -28.53 -11.09 -7.61
C VAL A 186 -29.79 -10.28 -7.93
N ASN A 187 -30.85 -10.95 -8.42
CA ASN A 187 -32.19 -10.37 -8.40
C ASN A 187 -32.73 -10.35 -6.97
N VAL A 188 -33.09 -9.20 -6.43
CA VAL A 188 -33.61 -9.13 -5.06
C VAL A 188 -35.11 -9.38 -4.95
N LYS A 189 -35.83 -9.48 -6.07
CA LYS A 189 -37.30 -9.55 -6.13
C LYS A 189 -37.97 -10.51 -5.13
N ASN A 190 -37.38 -11.65 -4.78
CA ASN A 190 -38.01 -12.63 -3.88
C ASN A 190 -37.25 -12.81 -2.55
N VAL A 191 -36.25 -11.95 -2.29
CA VAL A 191 -35.33 -12.07 -1.15
C VAL A 191 -35.13 -10.75 -0.40
N GLY A 192 -35.52 -9.63 -1.01
CA GLY A 192 -35.52 -8.30 -0.41
C GLY A 192 -36.74 -8.02 0.46
N PHE A 193 -36.72 -6.87 1.14
CA PHE A 193 -37.76 -6.43 2.06
C PHE A 193 -39.11 -6.17 1.36
N TYR A 194 -39.07 -5.54 0.19
CA TYR A 194 -40.26 -5.18 -0.59
C TYR A 194 -40.83 -6.34 -1.42
N ASP A 195 -40.23 -7.53 -1.34
CA ASP A 195 -40.64 -8.74 -2.06
C ASP A 195 -40.89 -8.45 -3.55
N ASP A 196 -41.90 -9.08 -4.16
CA ASP A 196 -42.25 -9.02 -5.59
C ASP A 196 -42.48 -7.60 -6.16
N GLN A 197 -42.43 -6.54 -5.35
CA GLN A 197 -42.70 -5.16 -5.75
C GLN A 197 -41.52 -4.44 -6.42
N GLU A 198 -40.28 -4.94 -6.27
CA GLU A 198 -39.09 -4.30 -6.84
C GLU A 198 -38.31 -5.20 -7.80
N GLU A 199 -38.07 -4.70 -9.02
CA GLU A 199 -37.11 -5.31 -9.95
C GLU A 199 -35.73 -4.66 -9.79
N GLU A 200 -35.07 -4.99 -8.69
CA GLU A 200 -33.70 -4.55 -8.39
C GLU A 200 -32.68 -5.65 -8.64
N ILE A 201 -31.53 -5.25 -9.21
CA ILE A 201 -30.33 -6.06 -9.28
C ILE A 201 -29.29 -5.47 -8.33
N LEU A 202 -28.92 -6.26 -7.33
CA LEU A 202 -27.91 -5.90 -6.35
C LEU A 202 -26.60 -6.57 -6.72
N PHE A 203 -25.58 -5.75 -7.01
CA PHE A 203 -24.22 -6.23 -7.20
C PHE A 203 -23.45 -6.17 -5.89
N SER A 204 -22.57 -7.15 -5.72
CA SER A 204 -21.63 -7.14 -4.62
C SER A 204 -20.61 -6.01 -4.75
N THR A 205 -19.78 -5.84 -3.72
CA THR A 205 -18.66 -4.90 -3.76
C THR A 205 -17.72 -5.24 -4.94
N HIS A 206 -16.99 -4.23 -5.41
CA HIS A 206 -15.96 -4.38 -6.45
C HIS A 206 -16.53 -4.66 -7.84
N THR A 207 -17.66 -4.02 -8.15
CA THR A 207 -18.21 -4.05 -9.50
C THR A 207 -17.47 -3.07 -10.38
N ILE A 208 -16.83 -3.57 -11.43
CA ILE A 208 -16.07 -2.77 -12.39
C ILE A 208 -16.80 -2.78 -13.73
N PHE A 209 -16.94 -1.60 -14.32
CA PHE A 209 -17.54 -1.39 -15.64
C PHE A 209 -16.58 -0.66 -16.56
N ARG A 210 -16.66 -0.94 -17.85
CA ARG A 210 -16.03 -0.14 -18.90
C ARG A 210 -16.95 1.00 -19.31
N ILE A 211 -16.39 2.20 -19.45
CA ILE A 211 -17.12 3.38 -19.92
C ILE A 211 -17.11 3.38 -21.45
N GLU A 212 -18.24 3.02 -22.05
CA GLU A 212 -18.37 2.96 -23.52
C GLU A 212 -18.65 4.33 -24.13
N ARG A 213 -19.72 4.96 -23.66
CA ARG A 213 -20.23 6.22 -24.21
C ARG A 213 -20.73 7.12 -23.09
N ILE A 214 -20.56 8.42 -23.32
CA ILE A 214 -21.09 9.48 -22.47
C ILE A 214 -21.82 10.42 -23.42
N GLU A 215 -23.12 10.56 -23.21
CA GLU A 215 -24.05 11.24 -24.11
C GLU A 215 -24.85 12.26 -23.30
N HIS A 216 -25.10 13.43 -23.88
CA HIS A 216 -25.96 14.43 -23.25
C HIS A 216 -27.42 13.99 -23.39
N ILE A 217 -28.22 14.22 -22.35
CA ILE A 217 -29.67 13.99 -22.39
C ILE A 217 -30.33 15.35 -22.51
N GLU A 218 -31.05 15.57 -23.61
CA GLU A 218 -31.88 16.76 -23.79
C GLU A 218 -33.05 16.73 -22.80
N ASP A 219 -33.08 17.70 -21.88
CA ASP A 219 -34.20 17.95 -20.98
C ASP A 219 -34.62 19.42 -21.05
N LYS A 220 -35.93 19.67 -20.98
CA LYS A 220 -36.50 21.01 -21.16
C LYS A 220 -36.14 21.98 -20.03
N HIS A 221 -35.68 21.49 -18.89
CA HIS A 221 -35.46 22.26 -17.67
C HIS A 221 -33.98 22.34 -17.26
N THR A 222 -33.10 21.52 -17.84
CA THR A 222 -31.67 21.50 -17.47
C THR A 222 -30.80 20.96 -18.60
N ASP A 223 -29.60 21.52 -18.73
CA ASP A 223 -28.54 21.04 -19.63
C ASP A 223 -27.52 20.14 -18.91
N ARG A 224 -27.69 19.90 -17.60
CA ARG A 224 -26.76 19.13 -16.76
C ARG A 224 -27.16 17.66 -16.62
N LEU A 225 -27.82 17.09 -17.63
CA LEU A 225 -28.21 15.68 -17.67
C LEU A 225 -27.42 14.90 -18.70
N TRP A 226 -26.92 13.73 -18.27
CA TRP A 226 -26.06 12.89 -19.09
C TRP A 226 -26.37 11.41 -18.91
N GLN A 227 -26.26 10.66 -20.00
CA GLN A 227 -26.29 9.21 -20.02
C GLN A 227 -24.87 8.68 -20.10
N VAL A 228 -24.55 7.69 -19.27
CA VAL A 228 -23.27 6.99 -19.31
C VAL A 228 -23.54 5.51 -19.57
N ASN A 229 -23.18 5.05 -20.76
CA ASN A 229 -23.32 3.66 -21.16
C ASN A 229 -22.10 2.87 -20.65
N LEU A 230 -22.39 1.84 -19.86
CA LEU A 230 -21.42 1.01 -19.18
C LEU A 230 -21.57 -0.45 -19.64
N THR A 231 -20.47 -1.18 -19.69
CA THR A 231 -20.46 -2.64 -19.89
C THR A 231 -19.77 -3.28 -18.70
N LEU A 232 -20.36 -4.33 -18.11
CA LEU A 232 -19.73 -5.05 -17.00
C LEU A 232 -18.38 -5.61 -17.46
N ALA A 233 -17.30 -5.27 -16.74
CA ALA A 233 -15.98 -5.78 -17.04
C ALA A 233 -15.84 -7.19 -16.44
N GLY A 234 -15.26 -8.11 -17.20
CA GLY A 234 -15.05 -9.49 -16.78
C GLY A 234 -13.72 -10.05 -17.25
N ASN A 235 -13.51 -11.35 -17.12
CA ASN A 235 -12.23 -12.01 -17.40
C ASN A 235 -11.77 -11.95 -18.88
N GLN A 236 -12.64 -11.53 -19.80
CA GLN A 236 -12.29 -11.31 -21.20
C GLN A 236 -11.70 -9.91 -21.46
N ASP A 237 -11.76 -9.02 -20.47
CA ASP A 237 -11.25 -7.66 -20.55
C ASP A 237 -9.79 -7.62 -20.06
N ASP A 238 -8.86 -7.37 -20.98
CA ASP A 238 -7.42 -7.33 -20.69
C ASP A 238 -7.04 -6.25 -19.67
N ASP A 239 -7.69 -5.09 -19.70
CA ASP A 239 -7.39 -4.02 -18.75
C ASP A 239 -7.89 -4.39 -17.36
N PHE A 240 -9.04 -5.06 -17.28
CA PHE A 240 -9.58 -5.58 -16.01
C PHE A 240 -8.66 -6.64 -15.40
N ASN A 241 -8.18 -7.59 -16.21
CA ASN A 241 -7.24 -8.61 -15.75
C ASN A 241 -5.91 -8.01 -15.26
N LYS A 242 -5.36 -7.05 -16.01
CA LYS A 242 -4.14 -6.32 -15.60
C LYS A 242 -4.37 -5.56 -14.30
N LEU A 243 -5.50 -4.87 -14.17
CA LEU A 243 -5.85 -4.10 -12.97
C LEU A 243 -6.01 -5.01 -11.74
N THR A 244 -6.81 -6.07 -11.85
CA THR A 244 -7.04 -7.01 -10.73
C THR A 244 -5.77 -7.75 -10.33
N ALA A 245 -4.94 -8.17 -11.28
CA ALA A 245 -3.64 -8.77 -11.00
C ALA A 245 -2.69 -7.78 -10.31
N HIS A 246 -2.68 -6.52 -10.76
CA HIS A 246 -1.89 -5.46 -10.14
C HIS A 246 -2.33 -5.18 -8.70
N LEU A 247 -3.63 -5.00 -8.46
CA LEU A 247 -4.18 -4.75 -7.13
C LEU A 247 -3.91 -5.93 -6.17
N ARG A 248 -4.10 -7.18 -6.62
CA ARG A 248 -3.77 -8.37 -5.81
C ARG A 248 -2.29 -8.43 -5.47
N LYS A 249 -1.42 -8.11 -6.42
CA LYS A 249 0.03 -8.08 -6.20
C LYS A 249 0.46 -6.96 -5.26
N GLU A 250 -0.14 -5.77 -5.38
CA GLU A 250 0.19 -4.65 -4.49
C GLU A 250 -0.25 -4.86 -3.05
N HIS A 251 -1.31 -5.63 -2.84
CA HIS A 251 -1.87 -5.90 -1.51
C HIS A 251 -1.63 -7.34 -1.03
N SER A 252 -0.76 -8.11 -1.69
CA SER A 252 -0.41 -9.47 -1.26
C SER A 252 0.47 -9.46 -0.02
N GLY A 253 0.20 -10.36 0.93
CA GLY A 253 1.11 -10.69 2.03
C GLY A 253 0.50 -10.51 3.43
N ALA A 254 -0.26 -9.45 3.65
CA ALA A 254 -1.02 -9.24 4.89
C ALA A 254 -2.47 -9.73 4.70
N THR A 255 -3.10 -10.20 5.79
CA THR A 255 -4.50 -10.64 5.80
C THR A 255 -5.35 -9.90 6.83
N GLY A 256 -6.66 -9.91 6.65
CA GLY A 256 -7.65 -9.34 7.58
C GLY A 256 -7.37 -7.88 7.95
N TRP A 257 -7.32 -7.57 9.25
CA TRP A 257 -7.09 -6.21 9.74
C TRP A 257 -5.75 -5.61 9.30
N ALA A 258 -4.69 -6.42 9.20
CA ALA A 258 -3.38 -5.95 8.74
C ALA A 258 -3.41 -5.52 7.27
N ARG A 259 -4.14 -6.28 6.44
CA ARG A 259 -4.35 -5.95 5.01
C ARG A 259 -5.11 -4.64 4.88
N LEU A 260 -6.16 -4.46 5.69
CA LEU A 260 -6.99 -3.25 5.65
C LEU A 260 -6.20 -1.99 6.01
N GLY A 261 -5.38 -2.02 7.06
CA GLY A 261 -4.56 -0.86 7.40
C GLY A 261 -3.48 -0.58 6.36
N HIS A 262 -2.87 -1.60 5.74
CA HIS A 262 -1.95 -1.40 4.61
C HIS A 262 -2.64 -0.74 3.41
N ILE A 263 -3.88 -1.13 3.08
CA ILE A 263 -4.70 -0.47 2.04
C ILE A 263 -4.90 1.02 2.37
N PHE A 264 -5.20 1.37 3.63
CA PHE A 264 -5.33 2.79 4.02
C PHE A 264 -4.05 3.59 3.85
N ILE A 265 -2.89 3.02 4.19
CA ILE A 265 -1.59 3.67 3.95
C ILE A 265 -1.38 3.95 2.45
N LYS A 266 -1.68 2.97 1.59
CA LYS A 266 -1.57 3.11 0.11
C LYS A 266 -2.56 4.13 -0.46
N LEU A 267 -3.73 4.27 0.15
CA LEU A 267 -4.71 5.30 -0.20
C LEU A 267 -4.27 6.71 0.23
N GLY A 268 -3.16 6.85 0.95
CA GLY A 268 -2.70 8.13 1.49
C GLY A 268 -3.44 8.56 2.75
N GLU A 269 -4.05 7.60 3.46
CA GLU A 269 -4.88 7.80 4.66
C GLU A 269 -4.24 7.11 5.90
N PRO A 270 -2.96 7.37 6.24
CA PRO A 270 -2.30 6.68 7.34
C PRO A 270 -2.94 6.97 8.70
N ALA A 271 -3.61 8.12 8.86
CA ALA A 271 -4.38 8.44 10.06
C ALA A 271 -5.55 7.46 10.29
N LYS A 272 -6.20 6.99 9.21
CA LYS A 272 -7.27 5.98 9.29
C LYS A 272 -6.70 4.60 9.66
N ALA A 273 -5.54 4.24 9.13
CA ALA A 273 -4.82 3.03 9.55
C ALA A 273 -4.43 3.09 11.04
N GLU A 274 -3.97 4.26 11.51
CA GLU A 274 -3.62 4.46 12.92
C GLU A 274 -4.84 4.33 13.83
N GLN A 275 -5.95 4.98 13.48
CA GLN A 275 -7.21 4.87 14.18
C GLN A 275 -7.66 3.41 14.25
N LEU A 276 -7.67 2.71 13.11
CA LEU A 276 -8.05 1.30 13.03
C LEU A 276 -7.27 0.43 14.03
N TYR A 277 -5.94 0.49 13.98
CA TYR A 277 -5.13 -0.37 14.84
C TYR A 277 -5.17 0.03 16.32
N LYS A 278 -5.36 1.32 16.64
CA LYS A 278 -5.56 1.76 18.03
C LYS A 278 -6.89 1.27 18.60
N THR A 279 -7.99 1.41 17.87
CA THR A 279 -9.30 0.92 18.30
C THR A 279 -9.31 -0.61 18.45
N LEU A 280 -8.66 -1.33 17.54
CA LEU A 280 -8.46 -2.78 17.67
C LEU A 280 -7.62 -3.14 18.92
N LEU A 281 -6.57 -2.37 19.21
CA LEU A 281 -5.74 -2.57 20.40
C LEU A 281 -6.51 -2.33 21.71
N GLU A 282 -7.37 -1.31 21.75
CA GLU A 282 -8.21 -0.98 22.91
C GLU A 282 -9.25 -2.07 23.19
N THR A 283 -9.79 -2.68 22.13
CA THR A 283 -10.84 -3.71 22.20
C THR A 283 -10.28 -5.15 22.22
N ALA A 284 -8.95 -5.30 22.22
CA ALA A 284 -8.29 -6.60 22.16
C ALA A 284 -8.59 -7.47 23.38
N SER A 285 -9.13 -8.67 23.13
CA SER A 285 -9.58 -9.61 24.16
C SER A 285 -8.51 -10.59 24.63
N SER A 286 -7.43 -10.74 23.87
CA SER A 286 -6.33 -11.65 24.18
C SER A 286 -4.98 -10.96 24.05
N ASP A 287 -3.98 -11.48 24.76
CA ASP A 287 -2.61 -10.98 24.65
C ASP A 287 -2.03 -11.21 23.25
N LYS A 288 -2.43 -12.28 22.55
CA LYS A 288 -2.09 -12.50 21.15
C LYS A 288 -2.58 -11.34 20.27
N GLN A 289 -3.86 -10.99 20.37
CA GLN A 289 -4.42 -9.84 19.62
C GLN A 289 -3.70 -8.54 19.98
N LYS A 290 -3.44 -8.29 21.27
CA LYS A 290 -2.66 -7.10 21.68
C LYS A 290 -1.28 -7.10 21.04
N SER A 291 -0.59 -8.24 21.01
CA SER A 291 0.72 -8.37 20.38
C SER A 291 0.67 -8.08 18.88
N ASP A 292 -0.32 -8.63 18.17
CA ASP A 292 -0.51 -8.44 16.73
C ASP A 292 -0.80 -6.96 16.40
N TYR A 293 -1.72 -6.32 17.13
CA TYR A 293 -2.08 -4.92 16.88
C TYR A 293 -0.96 -3.94 17.25
N ASN A 294 -0.18 -4.22 18.31
CA ASN A 294 1.04 -3.47 18.56
C ASN A 294 2.04 -3.65 17.40
N HIS A 295 2.19 -4.86 16.87
CA HIS A 295 3.08 -5.10 15.73
C HIS A 295 2.61 -4.35 14.46
N TYR A 296 1.30 -4.30 14.17
CA TYR A 296 0.74 -3.54 13.05
C TYR A 296 0.94 -2.02 13.21
N LEU A 297 0.77 -1.48 14.42
CA LEU A 297 1.13 -0.08 14.71
C LEU A 297 2.61 0.16 14.48
N GLY A 298 3.49 -0.76 14.90
CA GLY A 298 4.92 -0.71 14.62
C GLY A 298 5.21 -0.53 13.13
N TRP A 299 4.63 -1.39 12.28
CA TRP A 299 4.78 -1.30 10.82
C TRP A 299 4.22 -0.02 10.23
N LEU A 300 3.04 0.42 10.68
CA LEU A 300 2.46 1.69 10.25
C LEU A 300 3.42 2.86 10.51
N TYR A 301 4.01 2.94 11.71
CA TYR A 301 4.97 4.00 12.03
C TYR A 301 6.28 3.86 11.25
N ILE A 302 6.71 2.65 10.88
CA ILE A 302 7.83 2.46 9.94
C ILE A 302 7.49 3.05 8.58
N ASP A 303 6.30 2.76 8.03
CA ASP A 303 5.86 3.26 6.73
C ASP A 303 5.71 4.78 6.71
N MET A 304 5.35 5.39 7.84
CA MET A 304 5.33 6.85 8.01
C MET A 304 6.73 7.44 8.23
N GLY A 305 7.76 6.62 8.44
CA GLY A 305 9.13 7.05 8.77
C GLY A 305 9.31 7.53 10.21
N GLU A 306 8.35 7.25 11.10
CA GLU A 306 8.34 7.61 12.52
C GLU A 306 8.94 6.50 13.40
N TYR A 307 10.21 6.17 13.17
CA TYR A 307 10.87 5.01 13.79
C TYR A 307 10.87 5.04 15.32
N ALA A 308 10.93 6.23 15.93
CA ALA A 308 10.88 6.40 17.39
C ALA A 308 9.52 6.01 18.00
N LYS A 309 8.42 6.14 17.26
CA LYS A 309 7.12 5.60 17.68
C LYS A 309 7.03 4.11 17.38
N ALA A 310 7.52 3.69 16.21
CA ALA A 310 7.49 2.29 15.79
C ALA A 310 8.15 1.37 16.83
N ILE A 311 9.32 1.75 17.36
CA ILE A 311 10.05 0.92 18.33
C ILE A 311 9.23 0.66 19.60
N ILE A 312 8.48 1.66 20.10
CA ILE A 312 7.67 1.54 21.31
C ILE A 312 6.62 0.43 21.14
N PHE A 313 5.96 0.39 19.98
CA PHE A 313 4.94 -0.62 19.69
C PHE A 313 5.54 -1.99 19.41
N HIS A 314 6.67 -2.06 18.69
CA HIS A 314 7.39 -3.32 18.51
C HIS A 314 7.89 -3.93 19.83
N GLU A 315 8.41 -3.12 20.75
CA GLU A 315 8.84 -3.58 22.09
C GLU A 315 7.65 -4.06 22.94
N LYS A 316 6.49 -3.39 22.88
CA LYS A 316 5.26 -3.87 23.52
C LYS A 316 4.83 -5.22 22.97
N SER A 317 4.85 -5.39 21.64
CA SER A 317 4.53 -6.66 20.99
C SER A 317 5.50 -7.77 21.40
N LEU A 318 6.81 -7.47 21.38
CA LEU A 318 7.88 -8.40 21.79
C LEU A 318 7.70 -8.85 23.24
N LYS A 319 7.49 -7.91 24.17
CA LYS A 319 7.31 -8.21 25.59
C LYS A 319 6.13 -9.16 25.84
N ILE A 320 5.05 -9.02 25.07
CA ILE A 320 3.93 -9.95 25.15
C ILE A 320 4.37 -11.33 24.64
N LYS A 321 4.99 -11.42 23.46
CA LYS A 321 5.46 -12.69 22.87
C LYS A 321 6.43 -13.44 23.78
N GLU A 322 7.33 -12.74 24.47
CA GLU A 322 8.25 -13.32 25.46
C GLU A 322 7.50 -13.99 26.63
N ASN A 323 6.38 -13.40 27.06
CA ASN A 323 5.58 -13.92 28.18
C ASN A 323 4.58 -15.01 27.76
N THR A 324 4.00 -14.90 26.56
CA THR A 324 2.89 -15.76 26.11
C THR A 324 3.32 -16.92 25.23
N THR A 325 4.51 -16.82 24.62
CA THR A 325 4.87 -17.71 23.50
C THR A 325 6.28 -18.31 23.60
N PRO A 326 6.66 -18.98 24.72
CA PRO A 326 7.92 -19.73 24.76
C PRO A 326 8.02 -20.82 23.69
N GLN A 327 6.88 -21.29 23.15
CA GLN A 327 6.80 -22.36 22.15
C GLN A 327 6.98 -21.89 20.70
N ASN A 328 6.92 -20.58 20.40
CA ASN A 328 7.16 -20.05 19.05
C ASN A 328 8.42 -19.18 18.98
N LEU A 329 9.56 -19.83 19.16
CA LEU A 329 10.89 -19.23 19.06
C LEU A 329 11.14 -18.58 17.69
N LEU A 330 10.51 -19.03 16.61
CA LEU A 330 10.68 -18.43 15.29
C LEU A 330 10.06 -17.04 15.19
N ASP A 331 8.82 -16.86 15.70
CA ASP A 331 8.16 -15.54 15.76
C ASP A 331 8.92 -14.58 16.67
N LEU A 332 9.50 -15.09 17.75
CA LEU A 332 10.34 -14.31 18.64
C LEU A 332 11.62 -13.83 17.92
N ALA A 333 12.28 -14.72 17.19
CA ALA A 333 13.45 -14.35 16.38
C ALA A 333 13.11 -13.32 15.28
N ALA A 334 11.94 -13.44 14.64
CA ALA A 334 11.47 -12.46 13.67
C ALA A 334 11.26 -11.09 14.34
N SER A 335 10.61 -11.04 15.51
CA SER A 335 10.37 -9.81 16.26
C SER A 335 11.68 -9.10 16.66
N TYR A 336 12.70 -9.84 17.10
CA TYR A 336 14.03 -9.27 17.36
C TYR A 336 14.70 -8.74 16.08
N SER A 337 14.55 -9.43 14.95
CA SER A 337 15.06 -8.94 13.65
C SER A 337 14.38 -7.62 13.24
N GLU A 338 13.07 -7.50 13.43
CA GLU A 338 12.33 -6.27 13.11
C GLU A 338 12.74 -5.11 14.00
N ILE A 339 12.82 -5.33 15.31
CA ILE A 339 13.33 -4.34 16.27
C ILE A 339 14.76 -3.91 15.90
N GLY A 340 15.60 -4.86 15.50
CA GLY A 340 16.94 -4.57 14.99
C GLY A 340 16.92 -3.63 13.78
N ALA A 341 15.98 -3.83 12.85
CA ALA A 341 15.82 -2.96 11.69
C ALA A 341 15.33 -1.55 12.06
N VAL A 342 14.42 -1.44 13.02
CA VAL A 342 13.96 -0.13 13.53
C VAL A 342 15.11 0.62 14.20
N TYR A 343 15.86 -0.04 15.08
CA TYR A 343 17.04 0.55 15.72
C TYR A 343 18.11 0.96 14.72
N TYR A 344 18.31 0.16 13.67
CA TYR A 344 19.24 0.49 12.58
C TYR A 344 18.82 1.78 11.88
N ASN A 345 17.53 1.93 11.53
CA ASN A 345 17.00 3.14 10.90
C ASN A 345 17.02 4.36 11.83
N MET A 346 16.98 4.14 13.15
CA MET A 346 17.18 5.17 14.16
C MET A 346 18.66 5.57 14.35
N GLY A 347 19.61 4.88 13.71
CA GLY A 347 21.05 5.08 13.91
C GLY A 347 21.57 4.54 15.24
N GLU A 348 20.76 3.79 15.98
CA GLU A 348 21.07 3.16 17.26
C GLU A 348 21.76 1.80 17.01
N TYR A 349 22.90 1.83 16.32
CA TYR A 349 23.54 0.64 15.76
C TYR A 349 23.92 -0.42 16.81
N SER A 350 24.31 -0.02 18.02
CA SER A 350 24.60 -0.98 19.10
C SER A 350 23.36 -1.78 19.52
N LYS A 351 22.19 -1.13 19.60
CA LYS A 351 20.92 -1.81 19.92
C LYS A 351 20.45 -2.68 18.76
N ALA A 352 20.65 -2.20 17.52
CA ALA A 352 20.38 -2.96 16.32
C ALA A 352 21.18 -4.27 16.28
N LEU A 353 22.50 -4.17 16.54
CA LEU A 353 23.40 -5.32 16.60
C LEU A 353 22.94 -6.34 17.65
N SER A 354 22.70 -5.88 18.88
CA SER A 354 22.23 -6.75 19.98
C SER A 354 20.92 -7.48 19.63
N SER A 355 19.98 -6.78 18.99
CA SER A 355 18.71 -7.38 18.56
C SER A 355 18.90 -8.42 17.46
N TYR A 356 19.75 -8.14 16.46
CA TYR A 356 20.06 -9.11 15.40
C TYR A 356 20.85 -10.31 15.91
N GLU A 357 21.77 -10.13 16.86
CA GLU A 357 22.49 -11.21 17.53
C GLU A 357 21.53 -12.11 18.30
N ARG A 358 20.57 -11.53 19.03
CA ARG A 358 19.54 -12.30 19.73
C ARG A 358 18.66 -13.10 18.78
N SER A 359 18.27 -12.50 17.65
CA SER A 359 17.56 -13.20 16.57
C SER A 359 18.38 -14.36 15.99
N LEU A 360 19.69 -14.15 15.77
CA LEU A 360 20.61 -15.19 15.28
C LEU A 360 20.75 -16.35 16.27
N GLU A 361 20.90 -16.06 17.57
CA GLU A 361 20.99 -17.07 18.63
C GLU A 361 19.78 -18.00 18.62
N ILE A 362 18.58 -17.42 18.59
CA ILE A 362 17.34 -18.20 18.56
C ILE A 362 17.26 -19.04 17.28
N ARG A 363 17.57 -18.46 16.11
CA ARG A 363 17.57 -19.18 14.83
C ARG A 363 18.57 -20.33 14.81
N LYS A 364 19.74 -20.20 15.47
CA LYS A 364 20.72 -21.30 15.59
C LYS A 364 20.19 -22.48 16.40
N ILE A 365 19.28 -22.25 17.35
CA ILE A 365 18.65 -23.30 18.16
C ILE A 365 17.60 -24.06 17.33
N VAL A 366 16.79 -23.34 16.56
CA VAL A 366 15.59 -23.91 15.91
C VAL A 366 15.76 -24.25 14.43
N ARG A 367 16.85 -23.84 13.79
CA ARG A 367 17.14 -24.11 12.37
C ARG A 367 18.42 -24.92 12.20
N PRO A 368 18.51 -25.76 11.14
CA PRO A 368 19.77 -26.41 10.80
C PRO A 368 20.85 -25.39 10.41
N PRO A 369 22.15 -25.72 10.56
CA PRO A 369 23.26 -24.78 10.38
C PRO A 369 23.34 -24.05 9.03
N ASN A 370 22.76 -24.64 7.97
CA ASN A 370 22.75 -24.08 6.61
C ASN A 370 21.38 -23.54 6.19
N HIS A 371 20.49 -23.24 7.15
CA HIS A 371 19.17 -22.71 6.83
C HIS A 371 19.25 -21.24 6.34
N PRO A 372 18.47 -20.83 5.32
CA PRO A 372 18.43 -19.44 4.82
C PRO A 372 18.19 -18.36 5.89
N ASP A 373 17.37 -18.62 6.91
CA ASP A 373 17.15 -17.71 8.05
C ASP A 373 18.45 -17.29 8.77
N LEU A 374 19.43 -18.20 8.88
CA LEU A 374 20.74 -17.88 9.46
C LEU A 374 21.51 -16.94 8.53
N ALA A 375 21.47 -17.18 7.22
CA ALA A 375 22.09 -16.29 6.24
C ALA A 375 21.48 -14.88 6.29
N ALA A 376 20.16 -14.76 6.49
CA ALA A 376 19.49 -13.48 6.66
C ALA A 376 19.95 -12.75 7.94
N SER A 377 20.10 -13.46 9.06
CA SER A 377 20.64 -12.88 10.30
C SER A 377 22.07 -12.38 10.14
N TYR A 378 22.96 -13.19 9.54
CA TYR A 378 24.33 -12.77 9.26
C TYR A 378 24.40 -11.55 8.31
N ASN A 379 23.50 -11.49 7.33
CA ASN A 379 23.39 -10.34 6.43
C ASN A 379 23.02 -9.06 7.20
N ASN A 380 22.05 -9.13 8.11
CA ASN A 380 21.64 -7.98 8.91
C ASN A 380 22.74 -7.52 9.87
N ILE A 381 23.45 -8.44 10.50
CA ILE A 381 24.62 -8.13 11.33
C ILE A 381 25.73 -7.47 10.50
N GLY A 382 26.01 -8.01 9.30
CA GLY A 382 26.98 -7.41 8.37
C GLY A 382 26.62 -5.97 7.98
N LEU A 383 25.33 -5.69 7.79
CA LEU A 383 24.82 -4.36 7.50
C LEU A 383 25.09 -3.36 8.64
N VAL A 384 24.93 -3.79 9.89
CA VAL A 384 25.25 -2.94 11.04
C VAL A 384 26.74 -2.66 11.10
N TYR A 385 27.58 -3.70 10.97
CA TYR A 385 29.04 -3.55 10.98
C TYR A 385 29.55 -2.62 9.87
N ASP A 386 28.98 -2.70 8.66
CA ASP A 386 29.31 -1.80 7.56
C ASP A 386 29.00 -0.34 7.93
N LYS A 387 27.83 -0.07 8.52
CA LYS A 387 27.45 1.30 8.92
C LYS A 387 28.29 1.92 10.02
N ILE A 388 28.82 1.12 10.93
CA ILE A 388 29.73 1.62 11.98
C ILE A 388 31.20 1.65 11.54
N GLY A 389 31.50 1.25 10.30
CA GLY A 389 32.86 1.27 9.73
C GLY A 389 33.73 0.06 10.09
N GLU A 390 33.15 -0.97 10.70
CA GLU A 390 33.83 -2.21 11.08
C GLU A 390 33.88 -3.19 9.88
N TYR A 391 34.48 -2.75 8.77
CA TYR A 391 34.38 -3.41 7.47
C TYR A 391 34.87 -4.87 7.48
N SER A 392 35.86 -5.21 8.29
CA SER A 392 36.34 -6.60 8.41
C SER A 392 35.27 -7.53 9.02
N LYS A 393 34.52 -7.06 10.02
CA LYS A 393 33.42 -7.82 10.63
C LYS A 393 32.21 -7.89 9.70
N ALA A 394 31.97 -6.82 8.95
CA ALA A 394 30.94 -6.78 7.90
C ALA A 394 31.21 -7.84 6.83
N LEU A 395 32.42 -7.87 6.27
CA LEU A 395 32.84 -8.88 5.30
C LEU A 395 32.68 -10.30 5.86
N SER A 396 33.20 -10.58 7.06
CA SER A 396 33.07 -11.90 7.68
C SER A 396 31.61 -12.35 7.81
N SER A 397 30.72 -11.43 8.20
CA SER A 397 29.28 -11.71 8.33
C SER A 397 28.64 -11.97 6.96
N TYR A 398 28.93 -11.14 5.95
CA TYR A 398 28.41 -11.34 4.60
C TYR A 398 28.96 -12.58 3.90
N GLU A 399 30.22 -12.94 4.13
CA GLU A 399 30.84 -14.16 3.64
C GLU A 399 30.20 -15.40 4.26
N ARG A 400 29.91 -15.37 5.57
CA ARG A 400 29.18 -16.45 6.24
C ARG A 400 27.76 -16.60 5.70
N SER A 401 27.07 -15.47 5.45
CA SER A 401 25.76 -15.46 4.78
C SER A 401 25.84 -16.08 3.36
N LEU A 402 26.86 -15.70 2.58
CA LEU A 402 27.09 -16.22 1.24
C LEU A 402 27.39 -17.73 1.24
N GLU A 403 28.20 -18.21 2.17
CA GLU A 403 28.53 -19.64 2.33
C GLU A 403 27.27 -20.47 2.56
N ILE A 404 26.43 -20.08 3.51
CA ILE A 404 25.16 -20.75 3.79
C ILE A 404 24.27 -20.78 2.54
N LYS A 405 24.14 -19.65 1.85
CA LYS A 405 23.33 -19.56 0.62
C LYS A 405 23.86 -20.44 -0.51
N LYS A 406 25.19 -20.53 -0.68
CA LYS A 406 25.81 -21.40 -1.69
C LYS A 406 25.55 -22.89 -1.43
N ILE A 407 25.37 -23.28 -0.17
CA ILE A 407 25.03 -24.66 0.21
C ILE A 407 23.53 -24.89 0.03
N ALA A 408 22.70 -23.95 0.46
CA ALA A 408 21.25 -24.12 0.51
C ALA A 408 20.53 -23.88 -0.83
N LEU A 409 21.14 -23.17 -1.77
CA LEU A 409 20.49 -22.67 -2.98
C LEU A 409 21.31 -23.00 -4.24
N PRO A 410 20.67 -23.06 -5.41
CA PRO A 410 21.38 -23.18 -6.68
C PRO A 410 22.42 -22.06 -6.87
N PRO A 411 23.54 -22.32 -7.59
CA PRO A 411 24.62 -21.33 -7.75
C PRO A 411 24.17 -19.99 -8.34
N ASN A 412 23.16 -20.02 -9.21
CA ASN A 412 22.61 -18.83 -9.87
C ASN A 412 21.35 -18.30 -9.16
N HIS A 413 21.14 -18.63 -7.89
CA HIS A 413 19.97 -18.13 -7.16
C HIS A 413 20.11 -16.62 -6.85
N PRO A 414 19.03 -15.82 -7.00
CA PRO A 414 18.94 -14.41 -6.60
C PRO A 414 19.66 -14.02 -5.30
N ASP A 415 19.45 -14.79 -4.24
CA ASP A 415 20.00 -14.46 -2.92
C ASP A 415 21.52 -14.53 -2.84
N VAL A 416 22.15 -15.36 -3.69
CA VAL A 416 23.61 -15.44 -3.83
C VAL A 416 24.14 -14.14 -4.46
N ALA A 417 23.45 -13.62 -5.48
CA ALA A 417 23.79 -12.34 -6.10
C ALA A 417 23.64 -11.16 -5.14
N SER A 418 22.58 -11.15 -4.32
CA SER A 418 22.41 -10.15 -3.25
C SER A 418 23.58 -10.12 -2.27
N SER A 419 24.13 -11.28 -1.90
CA SER A 419 25.30 -11.36 -1.03
C SER A 419 26.57 -10.79 -1.70
N TYR A 420 26.78 -11.07 -2.99
CA TYR A 420 27.89 -10.47 -3.74
C TYR A 420 27.78 -8.94 -3.85
N ASN A 421 26.57 -8.43 -4.05
CA ASN A 421 26.32 -6.99 -4.03
C ASN A 421 26.70 -6.35 -2.68
N ASN A 422 26.33 -6.97 -1.56
CA ASN A 422 26.68 -6.45 -0.22
C ASN A 422 28.18 -6.50 0.05
N ILE A 423 28.87 -7.57 -0.37
CA ILE A 423 30.33 -7.66 -0.29
C ILE A 423 30.98 -6.58 -1.16
N GLY A 424 30.45 -6.33 -2.37
CA GLY A 424 30.91 -5.26 -3.25
C GLY A 424 30.80 -3.88 -2.62
N LEU A 425 29.70 -3.60 -1.91
CA LEU A 425 29.50 -2.36 -1.17
C LEU A 425 30.56 -2.17 -0.08
N VAL A 426 30.85 -3.19 0.71
CA VAL A 426 31.89 -3.09 1.75
C VAL A 426 33.27 -2.86 1.12
N TYR A 427 33.59 -3.54 0.01
CA TYR A 427 34.85 -3.30 -0.70
C TYR A 427 34.95 -1.88 -1.25
N ASP A 428 33.86 -1.30 -1.76
CA ASP A 428 33.82 0.11 -2.20
C ASP A 428 34.07 1.07 -1.03
N ASN A 429 33.40 0.86 0.10
CA ASN A 429 33.59 1.64 1.33
C ASN A 429 35.04 1.57 1.86
N MET A 430 35.73 0.45 1.64
CA MET A 430 37.16 0.28 1.95
C MET A 430 38.12 0.89 0.91
N GLY A 431 37.61 1.47 -0.18
CA GLY A 431 38.42 1.95 -1.31
C GLY A 431 39.04 0.84 -2.17
N LYS A 432 38.62 -0.42 -1.99
CA LYS A 432 39.11 -1.59 -2.75
C LYS A 432 38.31 -1.76 -4.05
N TYR A 433 38.34 -0.74 -4.90
CA TYR A 433 37.46 -0.61 -6.07
C TYR A 433 37.48 -1.80 -7.05
N SER A 434 38.64 -2.43 -7.28
CA SER A 434 38.74 -3.61 -8.15
C SER A 434 37.98 -4.82 -7.61
N LYS A 435 38.02 -5.05 -6.29
CA LYS A 435 37.26 -6.11 -5.63
C LYS A 435 35.77 -5.79 -5.59
N ALA A 436 35.43 -4.52 -5.42
CA ALA A 436 34.05 -4.04 -5.48
C ALA A 436 33.42 -4.32 -6.85
N LEU A 437 34.08 -3.87 -7.93
CA LEU A 437 33.64 -4.12 -9.30
C LEU A 437 33.48 -5.61 -9.58
N SER A 438 34.48 -6.43 -9.25
CA SER A 438 34.42 -7.88 -9.44
C SER A 438 33.23 -8.53 -8.71
N SER A 439 32.93 -8.06 -7.50
CA SER A 439 31.78 -8.57 -6.73
C SER A 439 30.44 -8.15 -7.36
N TYR A 440 30.31 -6.89 -7.78
CA TYR A 440 29.10 -6.40 -8.45
C TYR A 440 28.89 -7.04 -9.83
N GLU A 441 29.96 -7.27 -10.60
CA GLU A 441 29.92 -7.96 -11.88
C GLU A 441 29.47 -9.42 -11.71
N ARG A 442 29.98 -10.11 -10.68
CA ARG A 442 29.55 -11.47 -10.35
C ARG A 442 28.08 -11.53 -9.96
N ALA A 443 27.60 -10.56 -9.17
CA ALA A 443 26.18 -10.44 -8.87
C ALA A 443 25.36 -10.22 -10.14
N LEU A 444 25.80 -9.32 -11.03
CA LEU A 444 25.11 -9.01 -12.29
C LEU A 444 25.04 -10.21 -13.23
N GLU A 445 26.10 -11.02 -13.31
CA GLU A 445 26.13 -12.28 -14.07
C GLU A 445 25.03 -13.24 -13.59
N ILE A 446 24.96 -13.47 -12.27
CA ILE A 446 23.93 -14.32 -11.67
C ILE A 446 22.53 -13.75 -11.94
N TRP A 447 22.33 -12.43 -11.75
CA TRP A 447 21.05 -11.79 -11.99
C TRP A 447 20.56 -11.95 -13.43
N LYS A 448 21.45 -11.83 -14.42
CA LYS A 448 21.13 -11.99 -15.85
C LYS A 448 20.70 -13.41 -16.21
N ILE A 449 21.20 -14.41 -15.48
CA ILE A 449 20.79 -15.81 -15.66
C ILE A 449 19.47 -16.08 -14.94
N ALA A 450 19.31 -15.54 -13.74
CA ALA A 450 18.20 -15.86 -12.85
C ALA A 450 16.89 -15.14 -13.18
N LEU A 451 16.96 -13.97 -13.82
CA LEU A 451 15.84 -13.04 -13.93
C LEU A 451 15.66 -12.48 -15.34
N PRO A 452 14.45 -11.99 -15.68
CA PRO A 452 14.22 -11.26 -16.92
C PRO A 452 15.16 -10.05 -17.06
N PRO A 453 15.52 -9.64 -18.30
CA PRO A 453 16.52 -8.60 -18.56
C PRO A 453 16.25 -7.24 -17.89
N ASN A 454 14.99 -6.92 -17.61
CA ASN A 454 14.57 -5.67 -17.00
C ASN A 454 14.15 -5.83 -15.53
N HIS A 455 14.50 -6.91 -14.84
CA HIS A 455 14.12 -7.06 -13.44
C HIS A 455 14.81 -5.99 -12.56
N PRO A 456 14.10 -5.33 -11.61
CA PRO A 456 14.65 -4.24 -10.78
C PRO A 456 15.93 -4.58 -10.01
N HIS A 457 16.18 -5.85 -9.70
CA HIS A 457 17.40 -6.30 -9.02
C HIS A 457 18.68 -6.06 -9.84
N LEU A 458 18.62 -6.13 -11.18
CA LEU A 458 19.79 -5.81 -12.02
C LEU A 458 20.21 -4.34 -11.83
N ALA A 459 19.24 -3.45 -11.62
CA ALA A 459 19.52 -2.04 -11.39
C ALA A 459 20.30 -1.78 -10.09
N PHE A 460 20.23 -2.67 -9.09
CA PHE A 460 21.02 -2.55 -7.86
C PHE A 460 22.52 -2.74 -8.14
N SER A 461 22.89 -3.78 -8.88
CA SER A 461 24.29 -4.01 -9.26
C SER A 461 24.85 -2.89 -10.14
N TYR A 462 24.07 -2.41 -11.12
CA TYR A 462 24.47 -1.25 -11.93
C TYR A 462 24.65 0.02 -11.10
N THR A 463 23.82 0.22 -10.07
CA THR A 463 23.98 1.33 -9.13
C THR A 463 25.29 1.21 -8.35
N GLY A 464 25.63 0.03 -7.85
CA GLY A 464 26.89 -0.22 -7.15
C GLY A 464 28.11 0.03 -8.05
N ILE A 465 28.08 -0.48 -9.29
CA ILE A 465 29.12 -0.22 -10.30
C ILE A 465 29.26 1.28 -10.59
N ALA A 466 28.14 1.99 -10.71
CA ALA A 466 28.15 3.44 -10.93
C ALA A 466 28.81 4.20 -9.79
N LEU A 467 28.51 3.83 -8.53
CA LEU A 467 29.16 4.44 -7.36
C LEU A 467 30.67 4.21 -7.37
N VAL A 468 31.12 2.98 -7.67
CA VAL A 468 32.56 2.68 -7.72
C VAL A 468 33.25 3.51 -8.79
N TYR A 469 32.69 3.59 -10.01
CA TYR A 469 33.28 4.41 -11.07
C TYR A 469 33.26 5.90 -10.72
N ASN A 470 32.23 6.39 -10.04
CA ASN A 470 32.17 7.75 -9.55
C ASN A 470 33.28 8.04 -8.53
N ASN A 471 33.49 7.14 -7.57
CA ASN A 471 34.55 7.24 -6.56
C ASN A 471 35.95 7.20 -7.19
N MET A 472 36.11 6.50 -8.32
CA MET A 472 37.33 6.49 -9.13
C MET A 472 37.51 7.72 -10.04
N GLY A 473 36.56 8.67 -10.07
CA GLY A 473 36.56 9.81 -10.98
C GLY A 473 36.26 9.45 -12.44
N GLN A 474 35.81 8.22 -12.73
CA GLN A 474 35.45 7.75 -14.07
C GLN A 474 33.99 8.09 -14.38
N TYR A 475 33.66 9.38 -14.39
CA TYR A 475 32.27 9.86 -14.40
C TYR A 475 31.45 9.40 -15.62
N SER A 476 32.06 9.26 -16.80
CA SER A 476 31.36 8.77 -18.00
C SER A 476 30.84 7.34 -17.83
N LYS A 477 31.65 6.45 -17.24
CA LYS A 477 31.24 5.07 -16.92
C LYS A 477 30.21 5.04 -15.79
N ALA A 478 30.32 5.94 -14.82
CA ALA A 478 29.36 6.09 -13.73
C ALA A 478 27.97 6.52 -14.25
N LEU A 479 27.92 7.51 -15.16
CA LEU A 479 26.69 7.93 -15.82
C LEU A 479 26.08 6.80 -16.64
N SER A 480 26.86 6.15 -17.50
CA SER A 480 26.37 5.01 -18.32
C SER A 480 25.75 3.90 -17.46
N SER A 481 26.39 3.54 -16.34
CA SER A 481 25.88 2.54 -15.40
C SER A 481 24.62 3.02 -14.67
N SER A 482 24.57 4.30 -14.28
CA SER A 482 23.40 4.91 -13.63
C SER A 482 22.20 5.02 -14.56
N GLU A 483 22.42 5.38 -15.82
CA GLU A 483 21.39 5.45 -16.86
C GLU A 483 20.81 4.06 -17.15
N ARG A 484 21.67 3.03 -17.22
CA ARG A 484 21.19 1.64 -17.37
C ARG A 484 20.34 1.19 -16.18
N SER A 485 20.74 1.54 -14.96
CA SER A 485 19.94 1.32 -13.74
C SER A 485 18.57 2.02 -13.82
N LEU A 486 18.55 3.28 -14.27
CA LEU A 486 17.32 4.07 -14.44
C LEU A 486 16.40 3.45 -15.51
N GLU A 487 16.94 3.04 -16.65
CA GLU A 487 16.18 2.43 -17.76
C GLU A 487 15.47 1.13 -17.33
N ILE A 488 16.19 0.26 -16.62
CA ILE A 488 15.65 -0.98 -16.06
C ILE A 488 14.48 -0.64 -15.12
N ARG A 489 14.67 0.31 -14.19
CA ARG A 489 13.62 0.70 -13.24
C ARG A 489 12.42 1.36 -13.93
N LYS A 490 12.63 2.19 -14.96
CA LYS A 490 11.53 2.81 -15.74
C LYS A 490 10.69 1.76 -16.45
N THR A 491 11.32 0.69 -16.92
CA THR A 491 10.64 -0.39 -17.63
C THR A 491 9.87 -1.29 -16.66
N ALA A 492 10.39 -1.51 -15.46
CA ALA A 492 9.86 -2.50 -14.53
C ALA A 492 8.93 -1.95 -13.45
N LEU A 493 8.98 -0.65 -13.16
CA LEU A 493 8.28 -0.03 -12.04
C LEU A 493 7.29 1.03 -12.52
N PRO A 494 6.22 1.31 -11.75
CA PRO A 494 5.32 2.42 -12.04
C PRO A 494 6.06 3.76 -12.14
N PRO A 495 5.55 4.74 -12.93
CA PRO A 495 6.25 6.00 -13.24
C PRO A 495 6.70 6.84 -12.05
N ASN A 496 6.06 6.68 -10.89
CA ASN A 496 6.36 7.43 -9.67
C ASN A 496 6.89 6.53 -8.54
N HIS A 497 7.37 5.33 -8.83
CA HIS A 497 7.91 4.46 -7.79
C HIS A 497 9.15 5.12 -7.11
N PRO A 498 9.27 5.10 -5.76
CA PRO A 498 10.38 5.76 -5.05
C PRO A 498 11.79 5.39 -5.55
N SER A 499 11.99 4.14 -5.97
CA SER A 499 13.25 3.67 -6.57
C SER A 499 13.69 4.43 -7.83
N LEU A 500 12.76 5.04 -8.59
CA LEU A 500 13.10 5.94 -9.68
C LEU A 500 13.74 7.22 -9.15
N GLY A 501 13.21 7.77 -8.05
CA GLY A 501 13.82 8.89 -7.34
C GLY A 501 15.25 8.58 -6.89
N THR A 502 15.50 7.39 -6.36
CA THR A 502 16.86 6.94 -6.01
C THR A 502 17.80 6.92 -7.23
N SER A 503 17.34 6.48 -8.40
CA SER A 503 18.16 6.51 -9.62
C SER A 503 18.52 7.94 -10.03
N TYR A 504 17.55 8.86 -10.00
CA TYR A 504 17.81 10.27 -10.27
C TYR A 504 18.75 10.91 -9.25
N THR A 505 18.65 10.53 -7.97
CA THR A 505 19.61 10.94 -6.93
C THR A 505 21.04 10.50 -7.27
N ASN A 506 21.23 9.26 -7.74
CA ASN A 506 22.56 8.76 -8.09
C ASN A 506 23.13 9.46 -9.32
N ILE A 507 22.32 9.71 -10.36
CA ILE A 507 22.73 10.50 -11.52
C ILE A 507 23.11 11.93 -11.09
N GLY A 508 22.30 12.55 -10.23
CA GLY A 508 22.59 13.87 -9.67
C GLY A 508 23.91 13.91 -8.92
N LEU A 509 24.24 12.86 -8.16
CA LEU A 509 25.51 12.73 -7.44
C LEU A 509 26.71 12.68 -8.40
N VAL A 510 26.59 11.96 -9.51
CA VAL A 510 27.67 11.93 -10.52
C VAL A 510 27.87 13.30 -11.14
N TYR A 511 26.79 14.00 -11.51
CA TYR A 511 26.89 15.36 -12.05
C TYR A 511 27.44 16.38 -11.04
N ASP A 512 27.08 16.28 -9.75
CA ASP A 512 27.62 17.16 -8.70
C ASP A 512 29.14 16.97 -8.56
N ASN A 513 29.61 15.73 -8.53
CA ASN A 513 31.06 15.44 -8.46
C ASN A 513 31.81 15.86 -9.73
N MET A 514 31.15 15.93 -10.89
CA MET A 514 31.70 16.50 -12.12
C MET A 514 31.77 18.04 -12.11
N GLY A 515 31.11 18.71 -11.15
CA GLY A 515 30.92 20.17 -11.15
C GLY A 515 29.81 20.65 -12.10
N GLU A 516 29.01 19.73 -12.65
CA GLU A 516 27.90 20.01 -13.57
C GLU A 516 26.62 20.33 -12.78
N TYR A 517 26.68 21.37 -11.94
CA TYR A 517 25.68 21.65 -10.90
C TYR A 517 24.25 21.82 -11.44
N SER A 518 24.07 22.40 -12.63
CA SER A 518 22.73 22.56 -13.24
C SER A 518 22.07 21.21 -13.54
N LYS A 519 22.84 20.23 -14.04
CA LYS A 519 22.34 18.87 -14.31
C LYS A 519 22.11 18.09 -13.01
N ALA A 520 22.96 18.32 -12.01
CA ALA A 520 22.78 17.77 -10.67
C ALA A 520 21.46 18.24 -10.04
N LEU A 521 21.19 19.55 -10.04
CA LEU A 521 19.93 20.13 -9.55
C LEU A 521 18.72 19.55 -10.27
N SER A 522 18.72 19.52 -11.61
CA SER A 522 17.62 18.95 -12.38
C SER A 522 17.32 17.50 -11.99
N SER A 523 18.37 16.69 -11.78
CA SER A 523 18.23 15.29 -11.35
C SER A 523 17.67 15.19 -9.93
N TYR A 524 18.18 15.98 -8.98
CA TYR A 524 17.68 15.97 -7.61
C TYR A 524 16.26 16.51 -7.46
N GLU A 525 15.87 17.51 -8.26
CA GLU A 525 14.50 18.04 -8.31
C GLU A 525 13.52 16.99 -8.83
N ARG A 526 13.90 16.27 -9.90
CA ARG A 526 13.08 15.16 -10.41
C ARG A 526 12.94 14.04 -9.38
N SER A 527 14.00 13.73 -8.63
CA SER A 527 13.95 12.79 -7.51
C SER A 527 12.98 13.25 -6.42
N LEU A 528 13.03 14.53 -6.04
CA LEU A 528 12.15 15.12 -5.04
C LEU A 528 10.68 15.11 -5.50
N GLU A 529 10.40 15.39 -6.77
CA GLU A 529 9.05 15.35 -7.35
C GLU A 529 8.44 13.94 -7.26
N ILE A 530 9.19 12.91 -7.67
CA ILE A 530 8.76 11.50 -7.58
C ILE A 530 8.47 11.13 -6.12
N ARG A 531 9.38 11.47 -5.21
CA ARG A 531 9.21 11.18 -3.78
C ARG A 531 7.97 11.88 -3.21
N LYS A 532 7.69 13.14 -3.58
CA LYS A 532 6.51 13.89 -3.10
C LYS A 532 5.19 13.24 -3.52
N ILE A 533 5.17 12.55 -4.66
CA ILE A 533 4.00 11.81 -5.13
C ILE A 533 3.87 10.46 -4.39
N ALA A 534 5.00 9.82 -4.11
CA ALA A 534 5.04 8.43 -3.70
C ALA A 534 5.08 8.17 -2.18
N LEU A 535 5.47 9.17 -1.39
CA LEU A 535 5.74 9.02 0.04
C LEU A 535 4.86 9.95 0.89
N PRO A 536 4.52 9.55 2.14
CA PRO A 536 3.80 10.42 3.06
C PRO A 536 4.51 11.76 3.31
N PRO A 537 3.76 12.83 3.67
CA PRO A 537 4.36 14.10 4.09
C PRO A 537 5.42 13.91 5.18
N ASN A 538 6.51 14.67 5.11
CA ASN A 538 7.64 14.62 6.05
C ASN A 538 8.42 13.29 6.11
N HIS A 539 8.27 12.39 5.12
CA HIS A 539 9.09 11.17 5.08
C HIS A 539 10.61 11.51 5.07
N PRO A 540 11.47 10.77 5.79
CA PRO A 540 12.91 11.02 5.90
C PRO A 540 13.65 11.22 4.56
N ASP A 541 13.20 10.54 3.50
CA ASP A 541 13.75 10.67 2.14
C ASP A 541 13.69 12.09 1.59
N PHE A 542 12.70 12.90 2.00
CA PHE A 542 12.65 14.32 1.63
C PHE A 542 13.85 15.09 2.17
N ALA A 543 14.28 14.77 3.40
CA ALA A 543 15.45 15.41 3.97
C ALA A 543 16.73 15.10 3.20
N GLN A 544 16.86 13.88 2.65
CA GLN A 544 17.99 13.53 1.80
C GLN A 544 17.98 14.36 0.50
N SER A 545 16.82 14.46 -0.17
CA SER A 545 16.69 15.27 -1.39
C SER A 545 17.02 16.75 -1.14
N TYR A 546 16.46 17.33 -0.08
CA TYR A 546 16.75 18.73 0.28
C TYR A 546 18.21 18.94 0.67
N ASN A 547 18.83 17.99 1.38
CA ASN A 547 20.24 18.08 1.72
C ASN A 547 21.12 18.07 0.46
N ASN A 548 20.83 17.19 -0.51
CA ASN A 548 21.61 17.12 -1.75
C ASN A 548 21.47 18.41 -2.57
N ILE A 549 20.25 18.92 -2.75
CA ILE A 549 20.01 20.20 -3.43
C ILE A 549 20.74 21.35 -2.70
N GLY A 550 20.66 21.38 -1.37
CA GLY A 550 21.34 22.39 -0.55
C GLY A 550 22.86 22.35 -0.68
N MET A 551 23.46 21.15 -0.74
CA MET A 551 24.90 20.99 -0.96
C MET A 551 25.34 21.43 -2.36
N VAL A 552 24.54 21.18 -3.40
CA VAL A 552 24.83 21.68 -4.75
C VAL A 552 24.83 23.21 -4.77
N TYR A 553 23.83 23.86 -4.15
CA TYR A 553 23.84 25.32 -4.01
C TYR A 553 25.03 25.85 -3.21
N TYR A 554 25.47 25.13 -2.17
CA TYR A 554 26.68 25.47 -1.44
C TYR A 554 27.92 25.41 -2.33
N ASN A 555 28.05 24.37 -3.16
CA ASN A 555 29.14 24.22 -4.12
C ASN A 555 29.13 25.32 -5.19
N MET A 556 27.94 25.81 -5.58
CA MET A 556 27.77 26.96 -6.49
C MET A 556 28.05 28.33 -5.84
N GLY A 557 28.26 28.40 -4.52
CA GLY A 557 28.41 29.67 -3.79
C GLY A 557 27.08 30.39 -3.48
N GLU A 558 25.94 29.75 -3.76
CA GLU A 558 24.59 30.26 -3.54
C GLU A 558 24.13 30.00 -2.10
N TYR A 559 24.86 30.56 -1.12
CA TYR A 559 24.75 30.18 0.29
C TYR A 559 23.37 30.42 0.92
N THR A 560 22.64 31.47 0.51
CA THR A 560 21.27 31.71 1.01
C THR A 560 20.31 30.61 0.57
N LYS A 561 20.39 30.14 -0.69
CA LYS A 561 19.59 29.01 -1.19
C LYS A 561 20.00 27.72 -0.50
N ALA A 562 21.31 27.48 -0.38
CA ALA A 562 21.86 26.32 0.33
C ALA A 562 21.32 26.21 1.75
N LEU A 563 21.36 27.33 2.51
CA LEU A 563 20.87 27.38 3.89
C LEU A 563 19.37 27.05 3.96
N SER A 564 18.55 27.62 3.07
CA SER A 564 17.11 27.35 3.04
C SER A 564 16.80 25.86 2.83
N PHE A 565 17.46 25.22 1.86
CA PHE A 565 17.25 23.80 1.58
C PHE A 565 17.77 22.90 2.71
N LEU A 566 18.96 23.19 3.26
CA LEU A 566 19.52 22.42 4.36
C LEU A 566 18.67 22.53 5.64
N GLN A 567 18.07 23.70 5.91
CA GLN A 567 17.16 23.90 7.03
C GLN A 567 15.88 23.06 6.89
N LYS A 568 15.27 23.03 5.70
CA LYS A 568 14.11 22.15 5.43
C LYS A 568 14.46 20.68 5.66
N GLY A 569 15.64 20.25 5.21
CA GLY A 569 16.11 18.88 5.44
C GLY A 569 16.35 18.56 6.92
N LEU A 570 16.92 19.50 7.68
CA LEU A 570 17.11 19.34 9.12
C LEU A 570 15.78 19.25 9.87
N GLU A 571 14.81 20.10 9.54
CA GLU A 571 13.49 20.10 10.18
C GLU A 571 12.79 18.73 10.02
N ILE A 572 12.82 18.15 8.82
CA ILE A 572 12.26 16.82 8.57
C ILE A 572 13.00 15.75 9.39
N ARG A 573 14.34 15.76 9.38
CA ARG A 573 15.13 14.80 10.18
C ARG A 573 14.84 14.90 11.68
N GLN A 574 14.62 16.11 12.20
CA GLN A 574 14.29 16.32 13.62
C GLN A 574 12.91 15.80 13.99
N LYS A 575 11.96 15.76 13.05
CA LYS A 575 10.63 15.18 13.27
C LYS A 575 10.64 13.65 13.18
N SER A 576 11.46 13.09 12.30
CA SER A 576 11.42 11.66 11.96
C SER A 576 12.48 10.80 12.66
N LEU A 577 13.59 11.39 13.11
CA LEU A 577 14.75 10.68 13.67
C LEU A 577 15.01 11.11 15.12
N PRO A 578 15.63 10.24 15.95
CA PRO A 578 16.07 10.60 17.29
C PRO A 578 17.05 11.78 17.29
N PRO A 579 17.07 12.65 18.33
CA PRO A 579 17.93 13.84 18.37
C PRO A 579 19.43 13.58 18.21
N ASN A 580 19.91 12.40 18.62
CA ASN A 580 21.29 11.94 18.53
C ASN A 580 21.63 11.29 17.18
N HIS A 581 20.69 11.24 16.22
CA HIS A 581 20.90 10.54 14.96
C HIS A 581 22.05 11.16 14.14
N PRO A 582 22.99 10.37 13.57
CA PRO A 582 24.15 10.87 12.81
C PRO A 582 23.81 11.85 11.68
N HIS A 583 22.72 11.60 10.94
CA HIS A 583 22.21 12.52 9.91
C HIS A 583 21.78 13.90 10.43
N ILE A 584 21.26 14.03 11.66
CA ILE A 584 20.94 15.33 12.24
C ILE A 584 22.23 16.10 12.48
N ALA A 585 23.22 15.47 13.11
CA ALA A 585 24.54 16.05 13.32
C ALA A 585 25.24 16.45 12.01
N GLN A 586 25.10 15.65 10.95
CA GLN A 586 25.61 16.01 9.62
C GLN A 586 24.89 17.23 9.03
N SER A 587 23.57 17.32 9.15
CA SER A 587 22.79 18.46 8.65
C SER A 587 23.21 19.75 9.35
N GLN A 588 23.36 19.69 10.68
CA GLN A 588 23.80 20.82 11.50
C GLN A 588 25.22 21.27 11.10
N ARG A 589 26.14 20.33 10.87
CA ARG A 589 27.49 20.63 10.36
C ARG A 589 27.44 21.29 8.98
N ASN A 590 26.62 20.78 8.05
CA ASN A 590 26.44 21.40 6.73
C ASN A 590 25.91 22.83 6.86
N ILE A 591 24.89 23.07 7.69
CA ILE A 591 24.34 24.40 7.95
C ILE A 591 25.40 25.34 8.55
N GLN A 592 26.19 24.87 9.53
CA GLN A 592 27.27 25.66 10.11
C GLN A 592 28.32 26.04 9.08
N ASN A 593 28.68 25.13 8.18
CA ASN A 593 29.63 25.40 7.10
C ASN A 593 29.10 26.49 6.14
N VAL A 594 27.81 26.43 5.78
CA VAL A 594 27.18 27.48 4.96
C VAL A 594 27.20 28.82 5.70
N LYS A 595 26.82 28.85 6.97
CA LYS A 595 26.83 30.07 7.79
C LYS A 595 28.20 30.71 7.98
N LYS A 596 29.29 29.94 7.88
CA LYS A 596 30.67 30.47 7.92
C LYS A 596 31.11 31.10 6.59
N LYS A 597 30.40 30.82 5.49
CA LYS A 597 30.70 31.31 4.14
C LYS A 597 29.82 32.49 3.73
N MET A 598 28.65 32.62 4.36
CA MET A 598 27.84 33.84 4.39
C MET A 598 28.52 34.90 5.25
#